data_AF-A0A9Q9IDN4-F1
#
_entry.id   AF-A0A9Q9IDN4-F1
#
_cell.length_a   1.000
_cell.length_b   1.000
_cell.length_c   1.000
_cell.angle_alpha   90.00
_cell.angle_beta   90.00
_cell.angle_gamma   90.00
#
_symmetry.space_group_name_H-M   'P 1'
#
loop_
_entity.id
_entity.type
_entity.pdbx_description
1 polymer ?
#
loop_
_entity_poly.entity_id
_entity_poly.type
_entity_poly.pdbx_seq_one_letter_code
_entity_poly.pdbx_strand_id
1 'polypeptide(L)'
;MPDDHVYGVRLFVPGTAATPAQWQDSLGRSGLTLDGGALTSPDLGFRALSEWVANDGSFGQAFGYGTMTPQEQYAVDAAGSALLLDLPVYLGAPVATLIAALGEAGALGVRLEQSKLGWPVTRWVRALEGGDPWALYRCAVVVLQGEGGSRSCGMHVFGLPDARVEAAPVEADRLLGELNVYQLAEDPVLVTGDTFRPDLDTPRRRLERWPDDGYPPDHPCHNPFGTWRLGGEGGTADPRGDLRPVFIPPLVVLLTAAEDRAGRPLRRDEVERVTNEGACMMMAHADAQHLERGRGYADLEPELAWDQWQVLRGFRD
;
A
#
# COMPACT_ATOMS: atom_id res chain seq x y z
N MET A 1 -8.58 0.14 24.43
CA MET A 1 -8.60 -0.05 22.97
C MET A 1 -7.26 0.48 22.51
N PRO A 2 -6.34 -0.33 21.98
CA PRO A 2 -5.26 0.27 21.21
C PRO A 2 -5.93 1.06 20.08
N ASP A 3 -5.44 2.26 19.79
CA ASP A 3 -5.93 3.06 18.67
C ASP A 3 -5.80 2.24 17.38
N ASP A 4 -6.90 1.62 16.93
CA ASP A 4 -7.04 0.93 15.65
C ASP A 4 -7.06 1.95 14.50
N HIS A 5 -6.05 2.81 14.44
CA HIS A 5 -5.80 3.60 13.25
C HIS A 5 -5.25 2.67 12.17
N VAL A 6 -5.94 2.66 11.05
CA VAL A 6 -5.53 2.07 9.78
C VAL A 6 -4.04 2.34 9.54
N TYR A 7 -3.25 1.28 9.47
CA TYR A 7 -1.82 1.35 9.16
C TYR A 7 -1.64 1.92 7.75
N GLY A 8 -1.08 3.13 7.64
CA GLY A 8 -0.86 3.81 6.38
C GLY A 8 0.51 3.47 5.78
N VAL A 9 1.58 3.82 6.49
CA VAL A 9 2.96 3.69 5.98
C VAL A 9 3.88 3.17 7.08
N ARG A 10 4.84 2.29 6.74
CA ARG A 10 5.88 1.82 7.64
C ARG A 10 7.25 2.15 7.04
N LEU A 11 8.04 2.92 7.78
CA LEU A 11 9.36 3.39 7.35
C LEU A 11 10.46 2.70 8.14
N PHE A 12 11.48 2.21 7.45
CA PHE A 12 12.76 1.85 8.05
C PHE A 12 13.80 2.93 7.74
N VAL A 13 14.34 3.54 8.80
CA VAL A 13 15.12 4.79 8.72
C VAL A 13 16.48 4.63 9.42
N PRO A 14 17.52 4.15 8.72
CA PRO A 14 18.88 4.12 9.24
C PRO A 14 19.45 5.54 9.38
N GLY A 15 20.23 5.79 10.44
CA GLY A 15 20.82 7.09 10.70
C GLY A 15 22.11 7.05 11.51
N THR A 16 22.75 8.21 11.65
CA THR A 16 24.06 8.34 12.30
C THR A 16 24.01 8.18 13.82
N ALA A 17 22.85 8.41 14.45
CA ALA A 17 22.65 8.19 15.88
C ALA A 17 22.79 6.69 16.22
N ALA A 18 23.58 6.36 17.23
CA ALA A 18 23.83 5.00 17.70
C ALA A 18 22.98 4.59 18.90
N THR A 19 22.35 5.55 19.59
CA THR A 19 21.50 5.28 20.76
C THR A 19 20.18 6.02 20.68
N PRO A 20 19.14 5.58 21.41
CA PRO A 20 17.87 6.30 21.51
C PRO A 20 18.05 7.75 21.97
N ALA A 21 18.94 8.02 22.93
CA ALA A 21 19.20 9.37 23.42
C ALA A 21 19.80 10.29 22.33
N GLN A 22 20.69 9.75 21.48
CA GLN A 22 21.24 10.51 20.35
C GLN A 22 20.18 10.84 19.30
N TRP A 23 19.24 9.91 19.05
CA TRP A 23 18.07 10.19 18.22
C TRP A 23 17.18 11.27 18.82
N GLN A 24 16.87 11.19 20.11
CA GLN A 24 16.09 12.22 20.81
C GLN A 24 16.71 13.61 20.66
N ASP A 25 18.02 13.70 20.88
CA ASP A 25 18.75 14.97 20.75
C ASP A 25 18.76 15.51 19.32
N SER A 26 18.98 14.65 18.31
CA SER A 26 19.04 15.09 16.91
C SER A 26 17.66 15.47 16.36
N LEU A 27 16.65 14.68 16.65
CA LEU A 27 15.25 14.94 16.28
C LEU A 27 14.74 16.22 16.96
N GLY A 28 15.08 16.44 18.23
CA GLY A 28 14.74 17.66 18.96
C GLY A 28 15.25 18.93 18.30
N ARG A 29 16.46 18.90 17.72
CA ARG A 29 17.00 20.04 16.95
C ARG A 29 16.28 20.28 15.63
N SER A 30 15.67 19.24 15.06
CA SER A 30 14.88 19.30 13.82
C SER A 30 13.39 19.56 14.07
N GLY A 31 12.98 19.90 15.30
CA GLY A 31 11.58 20.19 15.65
C GLY A 31 10.69 18.97 15.84
N LEU A 32 11.28 17.77 15.98
CA LEU A 32 10.59 16.52 16.28
C LEU A 32 10.83 16.11 17.74
N THR A 33 9.82 15.54 18.39
CA THR A 33 9.94 14.99 19.74
C THR A 33 9.83 13.46 19.67
N LEU A 34 10.87 12.76 20.15
CA LEU A 34 10.86 11.31 20.31
C LEU A 34 10.73 10.96 21.80
N ASP A 35 9.54 10.55 22.23
CA ASP A 35 9.27 10.20 23.63
C ASP A 35 8.31 9.01 23.73
N GLY A 36 8.55 8.13 24.70
CA GLY A 36 7.68 6.98 24.99
C GLY A 36 7.39 6.07 23.78
N GLY A 37 8.37 5.87 22.89
CA GLY A 37 8.21 5.07 21.67
C GLY A 37 7.33 5.72 20.60
N ALA A 38 7.24 7.05 20.59
CA ALA A 38 6.52 7.78 19.56
C ALA A 38 7.23 9.05 19.14
N LEU A 39 7.06 9.37 17.86
CA LEU A 39 7.56 10.57 17.23
C LEU A 39 6.38 11.52 16.96
N THR A 40 6.49 12.75 17.46
CA THR A 40 5.47 13.79 17.31
C THR A 40 6.09 15.14 16.96
N SER A 41 5.30 16.01 16.37
CA SER A 41 5.62 17.43 16.20
C SER A 41 4.33 18.21 15.93
N PRO A 42 4.24 19.48 16.35
CA PRO A 42 3.11 20.35 16.02
C PRO A 42 2.79 20.40 14.52
N ASP A 43 3.82 20.29 13.67
CA ASP A 43 3.69 20.45 12.22
C ASP A 43 3.33 19.13 11.49
N LEU A 44 3.44 17.97 12.15
CA LEU A 44 3.12 16.68 11.52
C LEU A 44 1.63 16.40 11.45
N GLY A 45 0.85 16.84 12.45
CA GLY A 45 -0.58 16.54 12.54
C GLY A 45 -0.94 15.07 12.83
N PHE A 46 0.06 14.21 13.08
CA PHE A 46 -0.13 12.82 13.50
C PHE A 46 0.97 12.37 14.47
N ARG A 47 0.73 11.25 15.16
CA ARG A 47 1.70 10.55 16.01
C ARG A 47 2.20 9.32 15.28
N ALA A 48 3.51 9.22 15.01
CA ALA A 48 4.11 7.99 14.51
C ALA A 48 4.58 7.13 15.68
N LEU A 49 4.29 5.83 15.68
CA LEU A 49 4.92 4.91 16.61
C LEU A 49 6.35 4.68 16.16
N SER A 50 7.27 4.55 17.10
CA SER A 50 8.69 4.42 16.83
C SER A 50 9.29 3.28 17.63
N GLU A 51 10.01 2.40 16.93
CA GLU A 51 10.86 1.38 17.51
C GLU A 51 12.32 1.66 17.12
N TRP A 52 13.22 1.55 18.09
CA TRP A 52 14.65 1.67 17.85
C TRP A 52 15.24 0.31 17.49
N VAL A 53 16.05 0.28 16.44
CA VAL A 53 16.68 -0.95 15.92
C VAL A 53 18.20 -0.79 15.97
N ALA A 54 18.86 -1.67 16.72
CA ALA A 54 20.31 -1.74 16.76
C ALA A 54 20.87 -2.12 15.39
N ASN A 55 21.96 -1.49 14.95
CA ASN A 55 22.64 -1.91 13.74
C ASN A 55 23.41 -3.22 13.98
N ASP A 56 23.11 -4.23 13.17
CA ASP A 56 23.78 -5.54 13.16
C ASP A 56 24.77 -5.70 11.99
N GLY A 57 24.98 -4.64 11.21
CA GLY A 57 25.84 -4.62 10.03
C GLY A 57 25.16 -5.11 8.76
N SER A 58 23.83 -5.28 8.75
CA SER A 58 23.06 -5.76 7.59
C SER A 58 22.18 -4.70 6.92
N PHE A 59 22.13 -3.48 7.45
CA PHE A 59 21.20 -2.46 6.99
C PHE A 59 21.35 -2.10 5.50
N GLY A 60 22.57 -2.08 4.95
CA GLY A 60 22.82 -1.77 3.54
C GLY A 60 22.19 -2.80 2.60
N GLN A 61 22.11 -4.08 3.00
CA GLN A 61 21.43 -5.11 2.20
C GLN A 61 19.95 -4.80 2.02
N ALA A 62 19.30 -4.21 3.04
CA ALA A 62 17.92 -3.78 2.97
C ALA A 62 17.65 -2.70 1.91
N PHE A 63 18.70 -2.01 1.44
CA PHE A 63 18.68 -0.95 0.42
C PHE A 63 19.37 -1.38 -0.89
N GLY A 64 19.72 -2.66 -1.03
CA GLY A 64 20.53 -3.19 -2.14
C GLY A 64 19.82 -3.38 -3.48
N TYR A 65 18.48 -3.25 -3.54
CA TYR A 65 17.67 -3.57 -4.72
C TYR A 65 17.65 -2.46 -5.79
N GLY A 66 18.82 -1.90 -6.12
CA GLY A 66 18.98 -0.93 -7.21
C GLY A 66 18.54 0.49 -6.89
N THR A 67 18.27 0.80 -5.62
CA THR A 67 17.78 2.11 -5.17
C THR A 67 18.86 3.01 -4.56
N MET A 68 19.99 2.43 -4.14
CA MET A 68 21.16 3.16 -3.64
C MET A 68 22.43 2.73 -4.39
N THR A 69 23.37 3.67 -4.54
CA THR A 69 24.73 3.38 -4.99
C THR A 69 25.50 2.56 -3.95
N PRO A 70 26.58 1.85 -4.31
CA PRO A 70 27.39 1.10 -3.35
C PRO A 70 27.95 1.96 -2.21
N GLN A 71 28.27 3.24 -2.46
CA GLN A 71 28.75 4.16 -1.43
C GLN A 71 27.65 4.52 -0.43
N GLU A 72 26.43 4.77 -0.90
CA GLU A 72 25.28 5.03 -0.04
C GLU A 72 24.93 3.79 0.79
N GLN A 73 24.97 2.60 0.19
CA GLN A 73 24.76 1.35 0.92
C GLN A 73 25.81 1.14 2.01
N TYR A 74 27.10 1.38 1.72
CA TYR A 74 28.16 1.31 2.73
C TYR A 74 27.94 2.30 3.89
N ALA A 75 27.46 3.51 3.59
CA ALA A 75 27.12 4.48 4.63
C ALA A 75 25.95 3.98 5.50
N VAL A 76 24.93 3.35 4.89
CA VAL A 76 23.81 2.73 5.60
C VAL A 76 24.26 1.54 6.45
N ASP A 77 25.15 0.67 5.95
CA ASP A 77 25.76 -0.42 6.75
C ASP A 77 26.53 0.12 7.95
N ALA A 78 27.14 1.30 7.82
CA ALA A 78 27.87 1.99 8.88
C ALA A 78 26.99 2.88 9.78
N ALA A 79 25.66 2.86 9.61
CA ALA A 79 24.74 3.62 10.45
C ALA A 79 24.94 3.29 11.95
N GLY A 80 24.64 4.24 12.84
CA GLY A 80 24.70 3.96 14.27
C GLY A 80 23.56 3.02 14.70
N SER A 81 22.37 3.28 14.19
CA SER A 81 21.14 2.53 14.45
C SER A 81 20.06 2.95 13.44
N ALA A 82 18.86 2.38 13.55
CA ALA A 82 17.71 2.78 12.75
C ALA A 82 16.47 3.03 13.62
N LEU A 83 15.51 3.74 13.04
CA LEU A 83 14.14 3.81 13.55
C LEU A 83 13.22 3.05 12.60
N LEU A 84 12.36 2.20 13.16
CA LEU A 84 11.17 1.71 12.48
C LEU A 84 10.01 2.61 12.89
N LEU A 85 9.33 3.21 11.92
CA LEU A 85 8.24 4.15 12.15
C LEU A 85 6.94 3.60 11.55
N ASP A 86 5.89 3.54 12.36
CA ASP A 86 4.52 3.24 11.91
C ASP A 86 3.70 4.52 11.89
N LEU A 87 3.21 4.87 10.70
CA LEU A 87 2.49 6.10 10.42
C LEU A 87 1.00 5.77 10.22
N PRO A 88 0.08 6.48 10.90
CA PRO A 88 -1.36 6.33 10.72
C PRO A 88 -1.89 7.11 9.51
N VAL A 89 -1.02 7.42 8.55
CA VAL A 89 -1.32 8.26 7.38
C VAL A 89 -0.70 7.66 6.13
N TYR A 90 -1.31 7.89 4.98
CA TYR A 90 -0.74 7.57 3.68
C TYR A 90 0.36 8.56 3.29
N LEU A 91 1.20 8.15 2.33
CA LEU A 91 2.27 8.95 1.78
C LEU A 91 1.71 10.24 1.15
N GLY A 92 2.21 11.38 1.61
CA GLY A 92 1.75 12.71 1.21
C GLY A 92 2.57 13.81 1.90
N ALA A 93 2.06 15.04 1.88
CA ALA A 93 2.78 16.20 2.41
C ALA A 93 3.26 16.05 3.88
N PRO A 94 2.45 15.53 4.82
CA PRO A 94 2.92 15.34 6.20
C PRO A 94 4.10 14.36 6.32
N VAL A 95 4.12 13.30 5.50
CA VAL A 95 5.22 12.34 5.45
C VAL A 95 6.48 12.97 4.82
N ALA A 96 6.31 13.89 3.87
CA ALA A 96 7.42 14.67 3.31
C ALA A 96 8.11 15.53 4.37
N THR A 97 7.33 16.24 5.18
CA THR A 97 7.82 17.03 6.31
C THR A 97 8.60 16.15 7.29
N LEU A 98 8.05 14.97 7.61
CA LEU A 98 8.74 14.00 8.46
C LEU A 98 10.08 13.56 7.87
N ILE A 99 10.11 13.13 6.60
CA ILE A 99 11.32 12.64 5.94
C ILE A 99 12.40 13.72 5.87
N ALA A 100 12.02 14.97 5.59
CA ALA A 100 12.95 16.10 5.60
C ALA A 100 13.57 16.31 7.00
N ALA A 101 12.75 16.33 8.05
CA ALA A 101 13.21 16.50 9.42
C ALA A 101 14.09 15.33 9.91
N LEU A 102 13.78 14.09 9.48
CA LEU A 102 14.62 12.92 9.71
C LEU A 102 16.01 13.09 9.05
N GLY A 103 16.06 13.64 7.83
CA GLY A 103 17.30 13.99 7.14
C GLY A 103 18.17 14.95 7.93
N GLU A 104 17.60 16.07 8.38
CA GLU A 104 18.28 17.05 9.24
C GLU A 104 18.75 16.43 10.57
N ALA A 105 18.03 15.43 11.08
CA ALA A 105 18.39 14.68 12.28
C ALA A 105 19.47 13.60 12.04
N GLY A 106 19.96 13.44 10.80
CA GLY A 106 21.05 12.51 10.45
C GLY A 106 20.60 11.16 9.90
N ALA A 107 19.35 11.04 9.43
CA ALA A 107 18.92 9.87 8.65
C ALA A 107 19.65 9.80 7.30
N LEU A 108 20.06 8.59 6.93
CA LEU A 108 20.83 8.33 5.70
C LEU A 108 19.93 7.91 4.54
N GLY A 109 18.84 7.22 4.85
CA GLY A 109 17.86 6.75 3.87
C GLY A 109 16.52 6.45 4.51
N VAL A 110 15.53 6.24 3.66
CA VAL A 110 14.19 5.82 4.07
C VAL A 110 13.77 4.67 3.16
N ARG A 111 13.42 3.54 3.76
CA ARG A 111 12.81 2.39 3.09
C ARG A 111 11.34 2.26 3.47
N LEU A 112 10.51 2.03 2.46
CA LEU A 112 9.12 1.64 2.66
C LEU A 112 9.06 0.13 2.85
N GLU A 113 8.49 -0.33 3.96
CA GLU A 113 8.33 -1.78 4.17
C GLU A 113 7.28 -2.39 3.23
N GLN A 114 6.38 -1.57 2.72
CA GLN A 114 5.30 -1.93 1.80
C GLN A 114 5.77 -2.37 0.41
N SER A 115 6.88 -1.83 -0.08
CA SER A 115 7.47 -2.19 -1.39
C SER A 115 8.91 -2.66 -1.29
N LYS A 116 9.51 -2.58 -0.09
CA LYS A 116 10.93 -2.82 0.19
C LYS A 116 11.89 -1.89 -0.56
N LEU A 117 11.38 -0.85 -1.23
CA LEU A 117 12.21 0.16 -1.89
C LEU A 117 12.75 1.16 -0.87
N GLY A 118 14.06 1.40 -0.93
CA GLY A 118 14.75 2.32 -0.01
C GLY A 118 15.67 3.28 -0.71
N TRP A 119 15.47 4.57 -0.52
CA TRP A 119 16.20 5.62 -1.22
C TRP A 119 16.92 6.55 -0.23
N PRO A 120 17.99 7.25 -0.67
CA PRO A 120 18.56 8.33 0.12
C PRO A 120 17.50 9.38 0.44
N VAL A 121 17.58 9.99 1.63
CA VAL A 121 16.60 10.99 2.09
C VAL A 121 16.39 12.09 1.05
N THR A 122 17.46 12.56 0.43
CA THR A 122 17.44 13.63 -0.58
C THR A 122 16.58 13.29 -1.80
N ARG A 123 16.50 12.01 -2.20
CA ARG A 123 15.65 11.59 -3.31
C ARG A 123 14.18 11.59 -2.92
N TRP A 124 13.86 11.12 -1.71
CA TRP A 124 12.50 11.17 -1.18
C TRP A 124 11.97 12.59 -1.08
N VAL A 125 12.76 13.49 -0.49
CA VAL A 125 12.40 14.92 -0.37
C VAL A 125 12.13 15.51 -1.75
N ARG A 126 13.02 15.30 -2.73
CA ARG A 126 12.81 15.78 -4.11
C ARG A 126 11.53 15.23 -4.74
N ALA A 127 11.24 13.94 -4.57
CA ALA A 127 10.05 13.32 -5.16
C ALA A 127 8.75 13.88 -4.54
N LEU A 128 8.73 14.07 -3.23
CA LEU A 128 7.58 14.57 -2.50
C LEU A 128 7.33 16.07 -2.70
N GLU A 129 8.39 16.89 -2.70
CA GLU A 129 8.28 18.34 -2.98
C GLU A 129 7.91 18.63 -4.42
N GLY A 130 8.40 17.82 -5.37
CA GLY A 130 8.12 18.01 -6.79
C GLY A 130 6.67 17.68 -7.17
N GLY A 131 5.98 16.86 -6.39
CA GLY A 131 4.59 16.47 -6.63
C GLY A 131 4.35 15.71 -7.94
N ASP A 132 5.40 15.29 -8.66
CA ASP A 132 5.28 14.52 -9.90
C ASP A 132 4.83 13.09 -9.57
N PRO A 133 3.62 12.68 -10.01
CA PRO A 133 3.10 11.34 -9.75
C PRO A 133 4.05 10.23 -10.22
N TRP A 134 4.78 10.45 -11.31
CA TRP A 134 5.78 9.50 -11.79
C TRP A 134 6.99 9.38 -10.87
N ALA A 135 7.47 10.50 -10.32
CA ALA A 135 8.56 10.49 -9.34
C ALA A 135 8.15 9.77 -8.06
N LEU A 136 6.94 10.01 -7.56
CA LEU A 136 6.38 9.33 -6.39
C LEU A 136 6.22 7.83 -6.64
N TYR A 137 5.59 7.46 -7.75
CA TYR A 137 5.43 6.07 -8.18
C TYR A 137 6.77 5.32 -8.20
N ARG A 138 7.79 5.89 -8.87
CA ARG A 138 9.13 5.27 -8.95
C ARG A 138 9.87 5.18 -7.61
N CYS A 139 9.52 6.01 -6.63
CA CYS A 139 10.11 5.91 -5.30
C CYS A 139 9.39 4.85 -4.44
N ALA A 140 8.08 4.68 -4.64
CA ALA A 140 7.23 3.93 -3.74
C ALA A 140 6.83 2.54 -4.22
N VAL A 141 6.82 2.28 -5.53
CA VAL A 141 6.21 1.09 -6.12
C VAL A 141 7.23 0.31 -6.95
N VAL A 142 7.28 -1.00 -6.72
CA VAL A 142 8.11 -1.94 -7.50
C VAL A 142 7.23 -2.81 -8.39
N VAL A 143 7.73 -3.19 -9.56
CA VAL A 143 7.09 -4.22 -10.40
C VAL A 143 7.79 -5.55 -10.17
N LEU A 144 7.02 -6.55 -9.75
CA LEU A 144 7.45 -7.91 -9.51
C LEU A 144 7.01 -8.79 -10.67
N GLN A 145 7.90 -9.68 -11.11
CA GLN A 145 7.63 -10.68 -12.13
C GLN A 145 7.35 -12.02 -11.45
N GLY A 146 6.31 -12.73 -11.89
CA GLY A 146 5.94 -14.02 -11.29
C GLY A 146 5.19 -14.94 -12.25
N GLU A 147 4.86 -16.14 -11.75
CA GLU A 147 3.95 -17.05 -12.43
C GLU A 147 2.54 -16.42 -12.42
N GLY A 148 2.01 -16.06 -13.60
CA GLY A 148 0.76 -15.30 -13.73
C GLY A 148 0.94 -13.82 -14.09
N GLY A 149 2.14 -13.41 -14.53
CA GLY A 149 2.39 -12.09 -15.12
C GLY A 149 3.15 -11.16 -14.20
N SER A 150 3.15 -9.87 -14.56
CA SER A 150 3.77 -8.82 -13.75
C SER A 150 2.75 -8.18 -12.83
N ARG A 151 3.16 -7.81 -11.62
CA ARG A 151 2.34 -7.09 -10.65
C ARG A 151 3.10 -5.91 -10.06
N SER A 152 2.39 -4.83 -9.74
CA SER A 152 2.96 -3.81 -8.87
C SER A 152 2.86 -4.23 -7.40
N CYS A 153 3.73 -3.63 -6.59
CA CYS A 153 3.71 -3.77 -5.15
C CYS A 153 4.10 -2.44 -4.51
N GLY A 154 3.20 -1.90 -3.69
CA GLY A 154 3.46 -0.70 -2.89
C GLY A 154 2.39 0.38 -3.00
N MET A 155 1.39 0.25 -3.87
CA MET A 155 0.36 1.29 -4.06
C MET A 155 -0.44 1.59 -2.79
N HIS A 156 -0.52 0.66 -1.84
CA HIS A 156 -1.24 0.85 -0.59
C HIS A 156 -0.62 1.90 0.34
N VAL A 157 0.65 2.30 0.14
CA VAL A 157 1.20 3.49 0.85
C VAL A 157 0.44 4.77 0.49
N PHE A 158 -0.31 4.78 -0.62
CA PHE A 158 -1.18 5.87 -1.06
C PHE A 158 -2.67 5.60 -0.80
N GLY A 159 -3.03 4.51 -0.13
CA GLY A 159 -4.43 4.09 0.01
C GLY A 159 -5.05 3.58 -1.31
N LEU A 160 -4.22 2.99 -2.18
CA LEU A 160 -4.61 2.55 -3.53
C LEU A 160 -4.31 1.06 -3.77
N PRO A 161 -5.12 0.38 -4.59
CA PRO A 161 -4.83 -0.98 -5.01
C PRO A 161 -3.60 -1.04 -5.93
N ASP A 162 -2.90 -2.16 -5.88
CA ASP A 162 -1.88 -2.51 -6.86
C ASP A 162 -2.53 -2.93 -8.19
N ALA A 163 -1.73 -3.23 -9.21
CA ALA A 163 -2.21 -3.70 -10.49
C ALA A 163 -1.42 -4.93 -10.95
N ARG A 164 -2.03 -5.78 -11.78
CA ARG A 164 -1.37 -6.93 -12.40
C ARG A 164 -1.83 -7.16 -13.84
N VAL A 165 -0.93 -7.65 -14.68
CA VAL A 165 -1.21 -7.95 -16.07
C VAL A 165 -0.36 -9.12 -16.57
N GLU A 166 -0.98 -10.00 -17.36
CA GLU A 166 -0.30 -11.03 -18.12
C GLU A 166 0.09 -10.46 -19.49
N ALA A 167 1.32 -9.95 -19.60
CA ALA A 167 1.90 -9.40 -20.83
C ALA A 167 3.44 -9.60 -20.83
N ALA A 168 4.09 -9.28 -21.95
CA ALA A 168 5.55 -9.29 -21.99
C ALA A 168 6.12 -8.22 -21.03
N PRO A 169 7.28 -8.44 -20.37
CA PRO A 169 7.76 -7.57 -19.28
C PRO A 169 7.79 -6.07 -19.62
N VAL A 170 8.25 -5.70 -20.82
CA VAL A 170 8.30 -4.30 -21.25
C VAL A 170 6.90 -3.68 -21.41
N GLU A 171 5.95 -4.45 -21.94
CA GLU A 171 4.57 -4.00 -22.06
C GLU A 171 3.90 -3.92 -20.68
N ALA A 172 4.15 -4.90 -19.83
CA ALA A 172 3.62 -4.96 -18.48
C ALA A 172 4.10 -3.79 -17.63
N ASP A 173 5.41 -3.49 -17.63
CA ASP A 173 5.97 -2.34 -16.91
C ASP A 173 5.30 -1.02 -17.32
N ARG A 174 5.03 -0.87 -18.63
CA ARG A 174 4.34 0.31 -19.16
C ARG A 174 2.88 0.36 -18.71
N LEU A 175 2.10 -0.69 -18.93
CA LEU A 175 0.68 -0.76 -18.57
C LEU A 175 0.46 -0.55 -17.07
N LEU A 176 1.27 -1.20 -16.23
CA LEU A 176 1.21 -1.08 -14.78
C LEU A 176 1.62 0.32 -14.34
N GLY A 177 2.71 0.87 -14.89
CA GLY A 177 3.15 2.22 -14.59
C GLY A 177 2.10 3.26 -14.94
N GLU A 178 1.52 3.20 -16.15
CA GLU A 178 0.50 4.14 -16.62
C GLU A 178 -0.79 4.05 -15.80
N LEU A 179 -1.30 2.85 -15.50
CA LEU A 179 -2.50 2.69 -14.65
C LEU A 179 -2.24 3.20 -13.23
N ASN A 180 -1.13 2.82 -12.61
CA ASN A 180 -0.82 3.22 -11.25
C ASN A 180 -0.59 4.72 -11.13
N VAL A 181 0.08 5.34 -12.10
CA VAL A 181 0.26 6.79 -12.14
C VAL A 181 -1.07 7.51 -12.40
N TYR A 182 -1.95 6.97 -13.26
CA TYR A 182 -3.31 7.49 -13.44
C TYR A 182 -4.09 7.47 -12.12
N GLN A 183 -4.00 6.37 -11.36
CA GLN A 183 -4.60 6.29 -10.03
C GLN A 183 -4.08 7.37 -9.07
N LEU A 184 -2.77 7.63 -9.08
CA LEU A 184 -2.13 8.65 -8.24
C LEU A 184 -2.47 10.08 -8.65
N ALA A 185 -2.50 10.34 -9.97
CA ALA A 185 -2.62 11.68 -10.51
C ALA A 185 -4.07 12.19 -10.55
N GLU A 186 -5.03 11.29 -10.81
CA GLU A 186 -6.42 11.67 -11.09
C GLU A 186 -7.42 11.17 -10.06
N ASP A 187 -7.00 10.31 -9.12
CA ASP A 187 -7.88 9.68 -8.13
C ASP A 187 -9.21 9.16 -8.73
N PRO A 188 -9.14 8.30 -9.76
CA PRO A 188 -10.31 7.89 -10.52
C PRO A 188 -11.22 6.96 -9.70
N VAL A 189 -12.53 7.05 -9.97
CA VAL A 189 -13.52 6.09 -9.48
C VAL A 189 -13.60 4.91 -10.45
N LEU A 190 -12.73 3.93 -10.22
CA LEU A 190 -12.66 2.67 -10.98
C LEU A 190 -13.49 1.57 -10.32
N VAL A 191 -14.18 0.78 -11.13
CA VAL A 191 -14.93 -0.41 -10.71
C VAL A 191 -14.63 -1.61 -11.61
N THR A 192 -14.84 -2.83 -11.09
CA THR A 192 -14.85 -4.03 -11.93
C THR A 192 -15.80 -3.85 -13.10
N GLY A 193 -15.32 -4.18 -14.30
CA GLY A 193 -16.05 -3.98 -15.54
C GLY A 193 -15.65 -2.72 -16.32
N ASP A 194 -14.97 -1.76 -15.69
CA ASP A 194 -14.37 -0.63 -16.42
C ASP A 194 -13.27 -1.13 -17.36
N THR A 195 -12.85 -0.28 -18.31
CA THR A 195 -11.77 -0.60 -19.23
C THR A 195 -10.66 0.42 -19.16
N PHE A 196 -9.41 -0.05 -19.23
CA PHE A 196 -8.23 0.78 -19.28
C PHE A 196 -7.59 0.72 -20.67
N ARG A 197 -7.13 1.88 -21.13
CA ARG A 197 -6.37 2.06 -22.36
C ARG A 197 -5.52 3.32 -22.22
N PRO A 198 -4.18 3.22 -22.16
CA PRO A 198 -3.32 4.38 -21.92
C PRO A 198 -3.22 5.34 -23.11
N ASP A 199 -3.34 4.81 -24.34
CA ASP A 199 -3.24 5.58 -25.58
C ASP A 199 -4.03 4.92 -26.72
N LEU A 200 -4.15 5.62 -27.86
CA LEU A 200 -4.94 5.15 -29.02
C LEU A 200 -4.32 4.00 -29.81
N ASP A 201 -3.12 3.54 -29.48
CA ASP A 201 -2.43 2.44 -30.15
C ASP A 201 -2.38 1.18 -29.28
N THR A 202 -2.48 1.35 -27.96
CA THR A 202 -2.51 0.25 -26.99
C THR A 202 -3.86 -0.47 -27.01
N PRO A 203 -3.90 -1.81 -27.00
CA PRO A 203 -5.15 -2.53 -26.85
C PRO A 203 -5.85 -2.18 -25.53
N ARG A 204 -7.17 -1.96 -25.61
CA ARG A 204 -8.02 -1.82 -24.42
C ARG A 204 -7.98 -3.13 -23.61
N ARG A 205 -8.11 -3.04 -22.29
CA ARG A 205 -8.26 -4.20 -21.39
C ARG A 205 -9.37 -3.93 -20.37
N ARG A 206 -10.17 -4.94 -20.02
CA ARG A 206 -11.18 -4.85 -18.94
C ARG A 206 -10.49 -5.00 -17.58
N LEU A 207 -10.93 -4.23 -16.60
CA LEU A 207 -10.44 -4.26 -15.23
C LEU A 207 -11.36 -5.10 -14.35
N GLU A 208 -10.76 -5.89 -13.46
CA GLU A 208 -11.45 -6.54 -12.36
C GLU A 208 -10.68 -6.32 -11.07
N ARG A 209 -11.35 -5.93 -9.99
CA ARG A 209 -10.70 -5.80 -8.68
C ARG A 209 -10.74 -7.13 -7.96
N TRP A 210 -9.61 -7.50 -7.37
CA TRP A 210 -9.47 -8.72 -6.59
C TRP A 210 -8.74 -8.44 -5.27
N PRO A 211 -8.96 -9.22 -4.20
CA PRO A 211 -8.07 -9.21 -3.05
C PRO A 211 -6.61 -9.48 -3.47
N ASP A 212 -5.66 -8.96 -2.70
CA ASP A 212 -4.25 -9.28 -2.93
C ASP A 212 -4.00 -10.76 -2.63
N ASP A 213 -3.66 -11.52 -3.67
CA ASP A 213 -3.35 -12.94 -3.63
C ASP A 213 -1.84 -13.21 -3.58
N GLY A 214 -1.03 -12.16 -3.51
CA GLY A 214 0.39 -12.26 -3.66
C GLY A 214 1.20 -12.11 -2.38
N TYR A 215 0.57 -11.70 -1.28
CA TYR A 215 1.14 -11.67 0.07
C TYR A 215 0.05 -11.97 1.11
N PRO A 216 0.37 -12.68 2.21
CA PRO A 216 -0.59 -12.90 3.28
C PRO A 216 -0.89 -11.60 4.04
N PRO A 217 -2.07 -11.45 4.68
CA PRO A 217 -2.50 -10.19 5.31
C PRO A 217 -1.58 -9.61 6.39
N ASP A 218 -0.75 -10.43 7.04
CA ASP A 218 0.22 -10.04 8.06
C ASP A 218 1.55 -9.56 7.47
N HIS A 219 1.78 -9.77 6.17
CA HIS A 219 2.99 -9.36 5.50
C HIS A 219 2.93 -7.88 5.09
N PRO A 220 3.98 -7.07 5.32
CA PRO A 220 3.94 -5.63 5.02
C PRO A 220 3.65 -5.25 3.57
N CYS A 221 3.93 -6.15 2.62
CA CYS A 221 3.66 -5.93 1.19
C CYS A 221 2.23 -6.28 0.76
N HIS A 222 1.40 -6.80 1.67
CA HIS A 222 0.00 -7.08 1.38
C HIS A 222 -0.76 -5.78 1.14
N ASN A 223 -1.45 -5.69 0.00
CA ASN A 223 -2.28 -4.54 -0.33
C ASN A 223 -3.73 -4.76 0.14
N PRO A 224 -4.19 -4.11 1.22
CA PRO A 224 -5.56 -4.29 1.73
C PRO A 224 -6.64 -3.68 0.81
N PHE A 225 -6.24 -2.88 -0.18
CA PHE A 225 -7.14 -2.35 -1.20
C PHE A 225 -7.28 -3.28 -2.41
N GLY A 226 -6.51 -4.37 -2.43
CA GLY A 226 -6.52 -5.38 -3.46
C GLY A 226 -5.63 -5.03 -4.67
N THR A 227 -5.92 -5.69 -5.77
CA THR A 227 -5.20 -5.58 -7.04
C THR A 227 -6.18 -5.44 -8.20
N TRP A 228 -5.97 -4.47 -9.08
CA TRP A 228 -6.60 -4.41 -10.40
C TRP A 228 -5.98 -5.46 -11.31
N ARG A 229 -6.78 -6.43 -11.76
CA ARG A 229 -6.39 -7.39 -12.80
C ARG A 229 -6.77 -6.83 -14.16
N LEU A 230 -5.77 -6.58 -15.00
CA LEU A 230 -6.00 -6.22 -16.40
C LEU A 230 -6.22 -7.51 -17.18
N GLY A 231 -7.41 -7.66 -17.75
CA GLY A 231 -7.76 -8.79 -18.60
C GLY A 231 -6.98 -8.84 -19.92
N GLY A 232 -7.35 -9.82 -20.76
CA GLY A 232 -6.86 -9.91 -22.13
C GLY A 232 -7.21 -8.68 -22.97
N GLU A 233 -6.55 -8.56 -24.11
CA GLU A 233 -6.79 -7.48 -25.06
C GLU A 233 -8.23 -7.48 -25.59
N GLY A 234 -8.83 -6.29 -25.67
CA GLY A 234 -10.19 -6.06 -26.11
C GLY A 234 -11.18 -5.85 -24.97
N GLY A 235 -12.44 -6.22 -25.24
CA GLY A 235 -13.56 -6.01 -24.32
C GLY A 235 -14.24 -4.63 -24.43
N THR A 236 -15.39 -4.54 -23.81
CA THR A 236 -16.16 -3.30 -23.63
C THR A 236 -16.37 -3.06 -22.15
N ALA A 237 -16.52 -1.80 -21.77
CA ALA A 237 -16.89 -1.48 -20.40
C ALA A 237 -18.30 -2.02 -20.13
N ASP A 238 -18.49 -2.53 -18.91
CA ASP A 238 -19.82 -2.94 -18.47
C ASP A 238 -20.69 -1.68 -18.26
N PRO A 239 -22.00 -1.77 -18.53
CA PRO A 239 -22.91 -0.73 -18.08
C PRO A 239 -22.91 -0.69 -16.56
N ARG A 240 -22.45 0.43 -15.98
CA ARG A 240 -22.49 0.65 -14.54
C ARG A 240 -23.66 1.55 -14.14
N GLY A 241 -24.40 1.15 -13.12
CA GLY A 241 -25.38 2.03 -12.47
C GLY A 241 -24.68 3.08 -11.60
N ASP A 242 -25.43 4.10 -11.17
CA ASP A 242 -24.89 5.20 -10.35
C ASP A 242 -24.51 4.76 -8.93
N LEU A 243 -25.16 3.70 -8.44
CA LEU A 243 -25.02 3.19 -7.08
C LEU A 243 -24.53 1.74 -7.08
N ARG A 244 -23.79 1.37 -6.03
CA ARG A 244 -23.40 -0.01 -5.71
C ARG A 244 -23.84 -0.40 -4.30
N PRO A 245 -24.11 -1.68 -4.04
CA PRO A 245 -24.28 -2.18 -2.68
C PRO A 245 -22.96 -2.09 -1.90
N VAL A 246 -23.06 -1.62 -0.67
CA VAL A 246 -21.98 -1.60 0.34
C VAL A 246 -22.50 -2.30 1.58
N PHE A 247 -21.86 -3.40 1.98
CA PHE A 247 -22.31 -4.24 3.09
C PHE A 247 -21.99 -3.61 4.45
N ILE A 248 -22.94 -3.67 5.38
CA ILE A 248 -22.80 -3.20 6.76
C ILE A 248 -23.31 -4.29 7.72
N PRO A 249 -22.43 -5.01 8.44
CA PRO A 249 -20.97 -4.92 8.38
C PRO A 249 -20.40 -5.43 7.04
N PRO A 250 -19.11 -5.16 6.74
CA PRO A 250 -18.45 -5.59 5.51
C PRO A 250 -18.64 -7.08 5.21
N LEU A 251 -18.77 -7.46 3.94
CA LEU A 251 -19.05 -8.82 3.51
C LEU A 251 -17.97 -9.80 3.97
N VAL A 252 -16.69 -9.40 3.95
CA VAL A 252 -15.60 -10.19 4.52
C VAL A 252 -15.81 -10.53 6.00
N VAL A 253 -16.37 -9.60 6.79
CA VAL A 253 -16.67 -9.80 8.21
C VAL A 253 -17.85 -10.76 8.38
N LEU A 254 -18.89 -10.63 7.57
CA LEU A 254 -20.04 -11.55 7.57
C LEU A 254 -19.62 -12.98 7.25
N LEU A 255 -18.79 -13.17 6.22
CA LEU A 255 -18.29 -14.48 5.82
C LEU A 255 -17.34 -15.08 6.86
N THR A 256 -16.46 -14.27 7.44
CA THR A 256 -15.59 -14.69 8.56
C THR A 256 -16.41 -15.22 9.73
N ALA A 257 -17.41 -14.45 10.18
CA ALA A 257 -18.27 -14.85 11.29
C ALA A 257 -19.13 -16.09 10.98
N ALA A 258 -19.56 -16.25 9.72
CA ALA A 258 -20.30 -17.42 9.28
C ALA A 258 -19.43 -18.69 9.26
N GLU A 259 -18.17 -18.57 8.80
CA GLU A 259 -17.20 -19.67 8.79
C GLU A 259 -16.80 -20.09 10.22
N ASP A 260 -16.51 -19.12 11.09
CA ASP A 260 -16.18 -19.36 12.50
C ASP A 260 -17.34 -20.09 13.22
N ARG A 261 -18.60 -19.70 12.93
CA ARG A 261 -19.79 -20.38 13.47
C ARG A 261 -19.97 -21.79 12.91
N ALA A 262 -19.64 -22.00 11.65
CA ALA A 262 -19.71 -23.32 11.02
C ALA A 262 -18.63 -24.27 11.55
N GLY A 263 -17.50 -23.74 12.04
CA GLY A 263 -16.33 -24.51 12.48
C GLY A 263 -15.66 -25.29 11.34
N ARG A 264 -15.96 -24.91 10.09
CA ARG A 264 -15.43 -25.49 8.86
C ARG A 264 -15.51 -24.47 7.75
N PRO A 265 -14.74 -24.65 6.67
CA PRO A 265 -14.90 -23.83 5.48
C PRO A 265 -16.33 -23.76 4.94
N LEU A 266 -16.74 -22.57 4.53
CA LEU A 266 -18.03 -22.35 3.87
C LEU A 266 -18.04 -22.98 2.47
N ARG A 267 -19.17 -23.58 2.10
CA ARG A 267 -19.45 -23.98 0.72
C ARG A 267 -19.94 -22.79 -0.10
N ARG A 268 -19.92 -22.93 -1.42
CA ARG A 268 -20.41 -21.90 -2.36
C ARG A 268 -21.84 -21.45 -2.07
N ASP A 269 -22.74 -22.40 -1.84
CA ASP A 269 -24.14 -22.13 -1.51
C ASP A 269 -24.31 -21.35 -0.19
N GLU A 270 -23.34 -21.44 0.72
CA GLU A 270 -23.35 -20.74 2.00
C GLU A 270 -22.82 -19.31 1.86
N VAL A 271 -21.74 -19.13 1.08
CA VAL A 271 -21.22 -17.79 0.75
C VAL A 271 -22.25 -16.99 -0.02
N GLU A 272 -22.83 -17.57 -1.07
CA GLU A 272 -23.88 -16.92 -1.88
C GLU A 272 -25.11 -16.56 -1.03
N ARG A 273 -25.49 -17.41 -0.06
CA ARG A 273 -26.58 -17.10 0.87
C ARG A 273 -26.26 -15.91 1.77
N VAL A 274 -25.07 -15.87 2.36
CA VAL A 274 -24.63 -14.73 3.20
C VAL A 274 -24.58 -13.44 2.38
N THR A 275 -24.07 -13.50 1.15
CA THR A 275 -24.05 -12.34 0.25
C THR A 275 -25.47 -11.86 -0.10
N ASN A 276 -26.39 -12.78 -0.39
CA ASN A 276 -27.77 -12.41 -0.76
C ASN A 276 -28.61 -11.90 0.42
N GLU A 277 -28.36 -12.38 1.64
CA GLU A 277 -29.12 -12.02 2.83
C GLU A 277 -28.46 -10.88 3.65
N GLY A 278 -27.21 -10.55 3.35
CA GLY A 278 -26.44 -9.53 4.06
C GLY A 278 -27.05 -8.14 3.91
N ALA A 279 -27.10 -7.40 5.02
CA ALA A 279 -27.55 -6.01 5.00
C ALA A 279 -26.55 -5.14 4.23
N CYS A 280 -27.06 -4.40 3.25
CA CYS A 280 -26.27 -3.43 2.49
C CYS A 280 -27.00 -2.09 2.39
N MET A 281 -26.22 -1.04 2.15
CA MET A 281 -26.72 0.27 1.73
C MET A 281 -26.26 0.54 0.30
N MET A 282 -27.11 1.23 -0.48
CA MET A 282 -26.74 1.68 -1.81
C MET A 282 -25.98 3.00 -1.70
N MET A 283 -24.79 3.06 -2.28
CA MET A 283 -23.91 4.25 -2.24
C MET A 283 -23.41 4.59 -3.63
N ALA A 284 -23.12 5.86 -3.87
CA ALA A 284 -22.37 6.25 -5.06
C ALA A 284 -20.97 5.61 -5.00
N HIS A 285 -20.42 5.27 -6.17
CA HIS A 285 -19.11 4.61 -6.25
C HIS A 285 -17.99 5.42 -5.58
N ALA A 286 -18.03 6.75 -5.70
CA ALA A 286 -17.08 7.65 -5.04
C ALA A 286 -17.18 7.57 -3.50
N ASP A 287 -18.40 7.55 -2.95
CA ASP A 287 -18.60 7.44 -1.50
C ASP A 287 -18.16 6.07 -0.98
N ALA A 288 -18.38 5.00 -1.75
CA ALA A 288 -17.89 3.67 -1.43
C ALA A 288 -16.35 3.62 -1.40
N GLN A 289 -15.68 4.22 -2.39
CA GLN A 289 -14.21 4.34 -2.42
C GLN A 289 -13.67 5.14 -1.22
N HIS A 290 -14.36 6.23 -0.84
CA HIS A 290 -13.99 7.00 0.34
C HIS A 290 -14.14 6.18 1.64
N LEU A 291 -15.22 5.42 1.76
CA LEU A 291 -15.44 4.52 2.90
C LEU A 291 -14.36 3.45 3.00
N GLU A 292 -13.97 2.83 1.87
CA GLU A 292 -12.89 1.84 1.81
C GLU A 292 -11.57 2.41 2.34
N ARG A 293 -11.20 3.62 1.90
CA ARG A 293 -9.99 4.31 2.38
C ARG A 293 -10.06 4.68 3.86
N GLY A 294 -11.23 5.12 4.32
CA GLY A 294 -11.47 5.49 5.71
C GLY A 294 -11.37 4.31 6.67
N ARG A 295 -11.83 3.12 6.26
CA ARG A 295 -11.68 1.89 7.07
C ARG A 295 -10.37 1.13 6.80
N GLY A 296 -9.65 1.48 5.74
CA GLY A 296 -8.31 0.95 5.44
C GLY A 296 -8.26 -0.30 4.58
N TYR A 297 -9.36 -0.74 3.98
CA TYR A 297 -9.39 -1.93 3.13
C TYR A 297 -10.60 -1.97 2.18
N ALA A 298 -10.44 -2.68 1.06
CA ALA A 298 -11.51 -2.97 0.11
C ALA A 298 -12.35 -4.17 0.56
N ASP A 299 -13.66 -4.15 0.33
CA ASP A 299 -14.51 -5.31 0.65
C ASP A 299 -14.53 -6.29 -0.53
N LEU A 300 -15.16 -7.43 -0.30
CA LEU A 300 -15.51 -8.35 -1.37
C LEU A 300 -16.57 -7.76 -2.30
N GLU A 301 -16.41 -7.99 -3.59
CA GLU A 301 -17.42 -7.67 -4.58
C GLU A 301 -18.53 -8.73 -4.55
N PRO A 302 -19.81 -8.36 -4.39
CA PRO A 302 -20.91 -9.33 -4.26
C PRO A 302 -20.99 -10.31 -5.43
N GLU A 303 -20.75 -9.83 -6.63
CA GLU A 303 -20.78 -10.60 -7.88
C GLU A 303 -19.63 -11.61 -7.98
N LEU A 304 -18.52 -11.37 -7.26
CA LEU A 304 -17.34 -12.23 -7.23
C LEU A 304 -17.09 -12.83 -5.84
N ALA A 305 -18.08 -12.76 -4.94
CA ALA A 305 -17.89 -13.02 -3.51
C ALA A 305 -17.32 -14.41 -3.22
N TRP A 306 -17.79 -15.43 -3.93
CA TRP A 306 -17.28 -16.80 -3.77
C TRP A 306 -15.78 -16.90 -4.12
N ASP A 307 -15.41 -16.41 -5.30
CA ASP A 307 -14.06 -16.57 -5.82
C ASP A 307 -13.06 -15.69 -5.04
N GLN A 308 -13.45 -14.47 -4.69
CA GLN A 308 -12.64 -13.60 -3.85
C GLN A 308 -12.54 -14.11 -2.40
N TRP A 309 -13.60 -14.73 -1.87
CA TRP A 309 -13.52 -15.40 -0.56
C TRP A 309 -12.51 -16.54 -0.58
N GLN A 310 -12.44 -17.33 -1.66
CA GLN A 310 -11.43 -18.39 -1.79
C GLN A 310 -10.00 -17.85 -1.71
N VAL A 311 -9.74 -16.67 -2.27
CA VAL A 311 -8.42 -16.03 -2.16
C VAL A 311 -8.10 -15.70 -0.71
N LEU A 312 -9.00 -14.98 -0.01
CA LEU A 312 -8.73 -14.53 1.36
C LEU A 312 -8.57 -15.69 2.35
N ARG A 313 -9.39 -16.73 2.23
CA ARG A 313 -9.29 -17.90 3.11
C ARG A 313 -8.04 -18.75 2.84
N GLY A 314 -7.45 -18.67 1.64
CA GLY A 314 -6.21 -19.38 1.33
C GLY A 314 -5.04 -19.00 2.23
N PHE A 315 -5.14 -17.84 2.91
CA PHE A 315 -4.19 -17.38 3.91
C PHE A 315 -4.58 -17.70 5.36
N ARG A 316 -5.75 -18.31 5.60
CA ARG A 316 -6.27 -18.64 6.95
C ARG A 316 -5.96 -20.08 7.40
N ASP A 317 -5.41 -20.92 6.51
CA ASP A 317 -5.10 -22.33 6.77
C ASP A 317 -3.73 -22.53 7.44
#